data_AF-A0A958SS95-F1
#
_entry.id   AF-A0A958SS95-F1
#
_cell.length_a   1.000
_cell.length_b   1.000
_cell.length_c   1.000
_cell.angle_alpha   90.00
_cell.angle_beta   90.00
_cell.angle_gamma   90.00
#
_symmetry.space_group_name_H-M   'P 1'
#
loop_
_entity.id
_entity.type
_entity.pdbx_description
1 polymer ?
#
loop_
_entity_poly.entity_id
_entity_poly.type
_entity_poly.pdbx_seq_one_letter_code
_entity_poly.pdbx_strand_id
1 'polypeptide(L)'
;EKELVSKIDTLWKGVEWDWYTKGGEDVLYWHWSPDYGWDMNFPVGGYNECLIVYVLAAASPTHSISKSVYDKGWARNDSIISKDSLYGLPLVLNYYEHNDDLVGPLFWAHYSYLGLNPKGLSDKYANYWTLTQNQAKIHYKYAQENPKNYKGYGDSLWGLTSSYSIKGYAGHRPDMDLGVISPTAAFSSFPYTPKESMQMLRYMYEKQDSLIGKYGPYDAFSLQDHWYLPRYLAIDQGPIPVMIENYRSGLLWKLFMRNQDVKRGLDKLGFTYE
;
A
#
# COMPACT_ATOMS: atom_id res chain seq x y z
N GLU A 1 26.35 -15.53 -2.61
CA GLU A 1 24.98 -15.62 -2.05
C GLU A 1 24.96 -15.72 -0.53
N LYS A 2 25.53 -16.77 0.10
CA LYS A 2 25.48 -16.94 1.58
C LYS A 2 26.02 -15.74 2.38
N GLU A 3 27.13 -15.15 1.96
CA GLU A 3 27.70 -13.96 2.62
C GLU A 3 26.75 -12.76 2.55
N LEU A 4 26.11 -12.52 1.40
CA LEU A 4 25.12 -11.46 1.24
C LEU A 4 23.91 -11.69 2.16
N VAL A 5 23.41 -12.93 2.23
CA VAL A 5 22.32 -13.31 3.13
C VAL A 5 22.69 -13.04 4.59
N SER A 6 23.91 -13.36 5.01
CA SER A 6 24.39 -13.09 6.37
C SER A 6 24.46 -11.59 6.67
N LYS A 7 24.86 -10.76 5.70
CA LYS A 7 24.85 -9.28 5.85
C LYS A 7 23.41 -8.74 5.97
N ILE A 8 22.48 -9.26 5.16
CA ILE A 8 21.06 -8.92 5.25
C ILE A 8 20.48 -9.29 6.62
N ASP A 9 20.78 -10.49 7.12
CA ASP A 9 20.33 -10.96 8.43
C ASP A 9 20.90 -10.10 9.58
N THR A 10 22.15 -9.64 9.43
CA THR A 10 22.76 -8.70 10.40
C THR A 10 22.02 -7.38 10.43
N LEU A 11 21.69 -6.81 9.25
CA LEU A 11 20.90 -5.57 9.17
C LEU A 11 19.51 -5.76 9.77
N TRP A 12 18.83 -6.86 9.42
CA TRP A 12 17.51 -7.21 9.94
C TRP A 12 17.48 -7.25 11.47
N LYS A 13 18.44 -7.95 12.09
CA LYS A 13 18.55 -8.08 13.55
C LYS A 13 18.99 -6.78 14.25
N GLY A 14 19.58 -5.85 13.51
CA GLY A 14 20.01 -4.55 14.04
C GLY A 14 18.92 -3.47 14.05
N VAL A 15 17.72 -3.73 13.51
CA VAL A 15 16.63 -2.74 13.55
C VAL A 15 15.94 -2.79 14.92
N GLU A 16 16.07 -1.70 15.67
CA GLU A 16 15.53 -1.54 17.03
C GLU A 16 14.06 -1.12 17.03
N TRP A 17 13.14 -1.99 16.61
CA TRP A 17 11.71 -1.62 16.49
C TRP A 17 11.06 -1.22 17.83
N ASP A 18 11.47 -1.84 18.93
CA ASP A 18 10.99 -1.53 20.27
C ASP A 18 11.39 -0.12 20.73
N TRP A 19 12.52 0.42 20.26
CA TRP A 19 12.89 1.83 20.47
C TRP A 19 11.81 2.79 19.97
N TYR A 20 11.19 2.48 18.83
CA TYR A 20 10.15 3.28 18.20
C TYR A 20 8.80 3.21 18.93
N THR A 21 8.72 2.54 20.07
CA THR A 21 7.60 2.66 21.01
C THR A 21 7.73 3.84 21.97
N LYS A 22 8.78 4.68 21.84
CA LYS A 22 9.00 5.87 22.66
C LYS A 22 8.97 5.55 24.16
N GLY A 23 9.75 4.55 24.59
CA GLY A 23 9.82 4.15 25.99
C GLY A 23 8.73 3.18 26.45
N GLY A 24 8.18 2.38 25.52
CA GLY A 24 7.24 1.31 25.83
C GLY A 24 5.77 1.67 25.71
N GLU A 25 5.43 2.74 24.99
CA GLU A 25 4.04 3.04 24.66
C GLU A 25 3.45 1.95 23.76
N ASP A 26 2.12 1.82 23.79
CA ASP A 26 1.41 0.82 22.99
C ASP A 26 1.16 1.29 21.54
N VAL A 27 2.17 1.91 20.90
CA VAL A 27 2.12 2.38 19.51
C VAL A 27 3.54 2.52 18.95
N LEU A 28 3.69 2.37 17.63
CA LEU A 28 4.94 2.73 16.94
C LEU A 28 4.90 4.17 16.45
N TYR A 29 5.99 4.90 16.65
CA TYR A 29 6.21 6.22 16.08
C TYR A 29 6.98 6.14 14.78
N TRP A 30 6.61 6.96 13.81
CA TRP A 30 7.23 6.95 12.49
C TRP A 30 8.68 7.45 12.54
N HIS A 31 8.97 8.43 13.40
CA HIS A 31 10.23 9.18 13.34
C HIS A 31 10.91 9.23 14.70
N TRP A 32 12.24 9.18 14.66
CA TRP A 32 13.12 9.57 15.75
C TRP A 32 14.33 10.31 15.17
N SER A 33 14.86 11.28 15.91
CA SER A 33 16.06 12.02 15.55
C SER A 33 17.02 12.15 16.75
N PRO A 34 18.34 12.05 16.54
CA PRO A 34 19.31 12.35 17.59
C PRO A 34 19.28 13.81 18.05
N ASP A 35 18.89 14.74 17.17
CA ASP A 35 18.89 16.18 17.46
C ASP A 35 17.53 16.68 17.96
N TYR A 36 16.44 16.07 17.46
CA TYR A 36 15.05 16.52 17.71
C TYR A 36 14.22 15.51 18.50
N GLY A 37 14.80 14.39 18.92
CA GLY A 37 14.08 13.33 19.64
C GLY A 37 12.82 12.89 18.89
N TRP A 38 11.66 13.14 19.49
CA TRP A 38 10.34 12.73 19.01
C TRP A 38 9.49 13.90 18.50
N ASP A 39 10.08 15.06 18.17
CA ASP A 39 9.34 16.28 17.83
C ASP A 39 8.37 16.13 16.65
N MET A 40 8.69 15.24 15.69
CA MET A 40 7.76 14.90 14.60
C MET A 40 6.44 14.29 15.11
N ASN A 41 6.48 13.65 16.28
CA ASN A 41 5.35 13.17 17.08
C ASN A 41 4.22 12.53 16.26
N PHE A 42 4.58 11.56 15.42
CA PHE A 42 3.65 10.88 14.52
C PHE A 42 3.48 9.42 14.96
N PRO A 43 2.52 9.10 15.86
CA PRO A 43 2.12 7.72 16.13
C PRO A 43 1.42 7.12 14.91
N VAL A 44 1.72 5.86 14.58
CA VAL A 44 1.25 5.22 13.36
C VAL A 44 0.02 4.37 13.65
N GLY A 45 -1.18 4.96 13.61
CA GLY A 45 -2.45 4.22 13.64
C GLY A 45 -2.94 3.82 12.24
N GLY A 46 -3.69 2.72 12.17
CA GLY A 46 -4.25 2.19 10.93
C GLY A 46 -5.71 2.61 10.67
N TYR A 47 -6.25 2.40 9.47
CA TYR A 47 -5.61 1.72 8.35
C TYR A 47 -4.94 2.71 7.39
N ASN A 48 -3.69 2.41 7.02
CA ASN A 48 -2.90 3.09 6.00
C ASN A 48 -1.87 2.12 5.36
N GLU A 49 -0.87 2.62 4.63
CA GLU A 49 0.16 1.81 3.98
C GLU A 49 1.12 1.06 4.92
N CYS A 50 1.08 1.32 6.23
CA CYS A 50 2.14 0.96 7.19
C CYS A 50 1.93 -0.38 7.93
N LEU A 51 0.97 -1.23 7.55
CA LEU A 51 0.74 -2.52 8.21
C LEU A 51 2.04 -3.35 8.38
N ILE A 52 2.87 -3.38 7.34
CA ILE A 52 4.12 -4.14 7.32
C ILE A 52 5.11 -3.70 8.41
N VAL A 53 5.04 -2.44 8.86
CA VAL A 53 5.88 -1.91 9.94
C VAL A 53 5.58 -2.67 11.24
N TYR A 54 4.30 -2.87 11.57
CA TYR A 54 3.89 -3.63 12.75
C TYR A 54 4.20 -5.13 12.61
N VAL A 55 4.00 -5.70 11.42
CA VAL A 55 4.33 -7.12 11.17
C VAL A 55 5.83 -7.37 11.33
N LEU A 56 6.69 -6.51 10.77
CA LEU A 56 8.14 -6.63 10.92
C LEU A 56 8.59 -6.36 12.35
N ALA A 57 8.02 -5.36 13.02
CA ALA A 57 8.32 -5.09 14.43
C ALA A 57 7.99 -6.30 15.33
N ALA A 58 6.87 -6.98 15.08
CA ALA A 58 6.52 -8.19 15.81
C ALA A 58 7.41 -9.39 15.42
N ALA A 59 7.87 -9.44 14.17
CA ALA A 59 8.72 -10.50 13.63
C ALA A 59 10.18 -10.42 14.12
N SER A 60 10.66 -9.23 14.51
CA SER A 60 12.06 -9.03 14.94
C SER A 60 12.45 -10.02 16.04
N PRO A 61 13.55 -10.78 15.88
CA PRO A 61 14.02 -11.73 16.89
C PRO A 61 14.80 -11.07 18.03
N THR A 62 15.18 -9.79 17.89
CA THR A 62 16.06 -9.04 18.81
C THR A 62 15.35 -7.86 19.48
N HIS A 63 14.49 -7.18 18.72
CA HIS A 63 13.85 -5.91 19.11
C HIS A 63 12.35 -5.97 18.81
N SER A 64 11.67 -6.92 19.45
CA SER A 64 10.27 -7.25 19.13
C SER A 64 9.28 -6.44 19.95
N ILE A 65 8.24 -5.89 19.31
CA ILE A 65 7.12 -5.25 20.02
C ILE A 65 6.17 -6.27 20.66
N SER A 66 5.43 -5.87 21.69
CA SER A 66 4.34 -6.69 22.24
C SER A 66 3.10 -6.65 21.32
N LYS A 67 2.18 -7.61 21.48
CA LYS A 67 0.90 -7.59 20.75
C LYS A 67 0.05 -6.34 21.08
N SER A 68 0.18 -5.82 22.30
CA SER A 68 -0.56 -4.64 22.76
C SER A 68 -0.26 -3.39 21.92
N VAL A 69 0.98 -3.26 21.42
CA VAL A 69 1.40 -2.18 20.50
C VAL A 69 0.61 -2.23 19.19
N TYR A 70 0.33 -3.43 18.65
CA TYR A 70 -0.51 -3.61 17.46
C TYR A 70 -1.98 -3.35 17.77
N ASP A 71 -2.51 -3.96 18.83
CA ASP A 71 -3.96 -3.90 19.13
C ASP A 71 -4.42 -2.48 19.50
N LYS A 72 -3.60 -1.73 20.24
CA LYS A 72 -3.94 -0.38 20.70
C LYS A 72 -3.44 0.72 19.78
N GLY A 73 -2.24 0.56 19.21
CA GLY A 73 -1.65 1.54 18.30
C GLY A 73 -2.22 1.42 16.91
N TRP A 74 -1.89 0.34 16.21
CA TRP A 74 -2.36 0.11 14.83
C TRP A 74 -3.87 -0.05 14.75
N ALA A 75 -4.43 -1.00 15.51
CA ALA A 75 -5.84 -1.36 15.41
C ALA A 75 -6.76 -0.47 16.26
N ARG A 76 -6.20 0.47 17.04
CA ARG A 76 -6.92 1.51 17.79
C ARG A 76 -8.03 0.93 18.68
N ASN A 77 -7.75 -0.17 19.37
CA ASN A 77 -8.73 -0.91 20.17
C ASN A 77 -10.02 -1.24 19.39
N ASP A 78 -9.87 -1.91 18.25
CA ASP A 78 -10.95 -2.34 17.34
C ASP A 78 -11.57 -1.19 16.50
N SER A 79 -11.22 0.08 16.75
CA SER A 79 -11.71 1.23 15.99
C SER A 79 -11.22 1.26 14.53
N ILE A 80 -10.25 0.43 14.19
CA ILE A 80 -9.82 0.21 12.80
C ILE A 80 -10.87 -0.51 11.96
N ILE A 81 -11.86 -1.20 12.54
CA ILE A 81 -12.87 -1.94 11.76
C ILE A 81 -13.90 -0.95 11.20
N SER A 82 -14.08 -0.92 9.88
CA SER A 82 -15.12 -0.10 9.24
C SER A 82 -16.42 -0.88 9.09
N LYS A 83 -17.55 -0.16 9.22
CA LYS A 83 -18.89 -0.67 8.91
C LYS A 83 -19.43 -0.10 7.60
N ASP A 84 -18.66 0.74 6.93
CA ASP A 84 -19.08 1.47 5.75
C ASP A 84 -18.80 0.69 4.47
N SER A 85 -19.43 1.15 3.40
CA SER A 85 -19.23 0.61 2.07
C SER A 85 -19.25 1.72 1.03
N LEU A 86 -18.52 1.52 -0.06
CA LEU A 86 -18.50 2.43 -1.20
C LEU A 86 -18.70 1.61 -2.48
N TYR A 87 -19.58 2.07 -3.37
CA TYR A 87 -20.00 1.32 -4.56
C TYR A 87 -20.52 -0.12 -4.27
N GLY A 88 -21.19 -0.29 -3.12
CA GLY A 88 -21.69 -1.58 -2.64
C GLY A 88 -20.59 -2.57 -2.22
N LEU A 89 -19.36 -2.10 -2.02
CA LEU A 89 -18.22 -2.91 -1.58
C LEU A 89 -17.85 -2.50 -0.14
N PRO A 90 -17.80 -3.43 0.83
CA PRO A 90 -17.36 -3.12 2.19
C PRO A 90 -15.93 -2.57 2.20
N LEU A 91 -15.69 -1.52 2.98
CA LEU A 91 -14.33 -0.98 3.16
C LEU A 91 -13.42 -1.89 3.98
N VAL A 92 -14.01 -2.77 4.81
CA VAL A 92 -13.35 -3.70 5.75
C VAL A 92 -12.67 -2.99 6.91
N LEU A 93 -11.76 -2.06 6.63
CA LEU A 93 -11.07 -1.24 7.63
C LEU A 93 -11.38 0.24 7.43
N ASN A 94 -11.29 1.00 8.52
CA ASN A 94 -11.44 2.44 8.56
C ASN A 94 -10.13 3.09 8.09
N TYR A 95 -10.22 3.75 6.94
CA TYR A 95 -9.12 4.48 6.34
C TYR A 95 -8.91 5.78 7.11
N TYR A 96 -7.65 6.10 7.39
CA TYR A 96 -7.25 7.27 8.18
C TYR A 96 -7.60 7.17 9.67
N GLU A 97 -6.64 7.60 10.49
CA GLU A 97 -6.85 7.68 11.93
C GLU A 97 -7.66 8.93 12.32
N HIS A 98 -7.45 10.03 11.59
CA HIS A 98 -7.87 11.39 11.97
C HIS A 98 -8.74 12.08 10.91
N ASN A 99 -9.31 11.33 9.95
CA ASN A 99 -10.16 11.86 8.91
C ASN A 99 -11.30 10.89 8.58
N ASP A 100 -12.42 11.41 8.07
CA ASP A 100 -13.62 10.68 7.65
C ASP A 100 -13.63 10.36 6.13
N ASP A 101 -12.49 10.55 5.45
CA ASP A 101 -12.32 10.14 4.05
C ASP A 101 -12.53 8.62 3.91
N LEU A 102 -13.46 8.22 3.04
CA LEU A 102 -13.89 6.82 2.96
C LEU A 102 -12.83 5.87 2.41
N VAL A 103 -11.86 6.34 1.63
CA VAL A 103 -10.86 5.45 1.03
C VAL A 103 -9.54 6.17 0.75
N GLY A 104 -8.42 5.51 1.05
CA GLY A 104 -7.09 6.05 0.81
C GLY A 104 -6.62 5.95 -0.65
N PRO A 105 -5.49 6.60 -0.99
CA PRO A 105 -4.80 6.41 -2.26
C PRO A 105 -4.46 4.93 -2.48
N LEU A 106 -4.45 4.48 -3.74
CA LEU A 106 -4.44 3.04 -4.01
C LEU A 106 -3.13 2.32 -3.61
N PHE A 107 -2.02 3.04 -3.43
CA PHE A 107 -0.77 2.46 -2.95
C PHE A 107 -0.88 1.82 -1.54
N TRP A 108 -1.90 2.19 -0.76
CA TRP A 108 -2.21 1.55 0.53
C TRP A 108 -2.61 0.08 0.38
N ALA A 109 -3.10 -0.33 -0.79
CA ALA A 109 -3.32 -1.73 -1.13
C ALA A 109 -2.06 -2.42 -1.66
N HIS A 110 -0.92 -1.74 -1.78
CA HIS A 110 0.28 -2.26 -2.46
C HIS A 110 1.48 -2.42 -1.54
N TYR A 111 1.91 -1.36 -0.86
CA TYR A 111 3.27 -1.29 -0.29
C TYR A 111 3.49 -2.35 0.81
N SER A 112 2.55 -2.46 1.73
CA SER A 112 2.62 -3.48 2.78
C SER A 112 2.50 -4.91 2.22
N TYR A 113 2.02 -5.08 0.99
CA TYR A 113 1.66 -6.37 0.39
C TYR A 113 2.58 -6.80 -0.75
N LEU A 114 3.72 -6.15 -0.94
CA LEU A 114 4.73 -6.55 -1.94
C LEU A 114 5.35 -7.91 -1.59
N GLY A 115 5.61 -8.13 -0.29
CA GLY A 115 6.11 -9.39 0.28
C GLY A 115 5.07 -10.11 1.12
N LEU A 116 4.38 -9.39 2.02
CA LEU A 116 3.29 -9.98 2.82
C LEU A 116 2.14 -10.36 1.89
N ASN A 117 1.83 -11.65 1.81
CA ASN A 117 0.79 -12.14 0.92
C ASN A 117 -0.60 -11.87 1.52
N PRO A 118 -1.46 -11.03 0.92
CA PRO A 118 -2.80 -10.79 1.46
C PRO A 118 -3.75 -11.96 1.21
N LYS A 119 -3.46 -12.88 0.28
CA LYS A 119 -4.31 -14.04 -0.02
C LYS A 119 -4.24 -15.05 1.12
N GLY A 120 -5.39 -15.37 1.72
CA GLY A 120 -5.48 -16.25 2.90
C GLY A 120 -5.05 -15.57 4.20
N LEU A 121 -4.65 -14.30 4.17
CA LEU A 121 -4.23 -13.55 5.34
C LEU A 121 -5.44 -12.93 6.04
N SER A 122 -5.61 -13.22 7.32
CA SER A 122 -6.66 -12.63 8.15
C SER A 122 -6.19 -12.48 9.59
N ASP A 123 -6.82 -11.60 10.35
CA ASP A 123 -6.67 -11.51 11.81
C ASP A 123 -8.03 -11.17 12.45
N LYS A 124 -8.02 -10.72 13.71
CA LYS A 124 -9.24 -10.25 14.40
C LYS A 124 -9.99 -9.16 13.63
N TYR A 125 -9.29 -8.33 12.87
CA TYR A 125 -9.79 -7.07 12.33
C TYR A 125 -10.24 -7.18 10.88
N ALA A 126 -9.54 -7.97 10.05
CA ALA A 126 -9.82 -8.01 8.63
C ALA A 126 -9.47 -9.34 7.94
N ASN A 127 -10.16 -9.57 6.82
CA ASN A 127 -9.64 -10.39 5.74
C ASN A 127 -8.92 -9.48 4.73
N TYR A 128 -7.58 -9.58 4.66
CA TYR A 128 -6.76 -8.61 3.94
C TYR A 128 -6.86 -8.76 2.42
N TRP A 129 -7.17 -9.96 1.92
CA TRP A 129 -7.48 -10.14 0.49
C TRP A 129 -8.73 -9.37 0.07
N THR A 130 -9.78 -9.46 0.87
CA THR A 130 -11.04 -8.73 0.64
C THR A 130 -10.79 -7.22 0.72
N LEU A 131 -10.03 -6.76 1.71
CA LEU A 131 -9.65 -5.35 1.88
C LEU A 131 -8.97 -4.79 0.63
N THR A 132 -7.86 -5.41 0.16
CA THR A 132 -7.11 -4.90 -0.99
C THR A 132 -7.89 -5.02 -2.29
N GLN A 133 -8.66 -6.11 -2.48
CA GLN A 133 -9.52 -6.27 -3.66
C GLN A 133 -10.64 -5.23 -3.71
N ASN A 134 -11.29 -4.95 -2.58
CA ASN A 134 -12.35 -3.96 -2.55
C ASN A 134 -11.81 -2.56 -2.77
N GLN A 135 -10.66 -2.20 -2.19
CA GLN A 135 -10.03 -0.89 -2.43
C GLN A 135 -9.72 -0.68 -3.92
N ALA A 136 -9.08 -1.65 -4.60
CA ALA A 136 -8.80 -1.56 -6.02
C ALA A 136 -10.07 -1.44 -6.88
N LYS A 137 -11.11 -2.24 -6.57
CA LYS A 137 -12.40 -2.18 -7.27
C LYS A 137 -13.14 -0.86 -7.04
N ILE A 138 -13.05 -0.27 -5.86
CA ILE A 138 -13.63 1.05 -5.55
C ILE A 138 -12.99 2.11 -6.44
N HIS A 139 -11.66 2.12 -6.53
CA HIS A 139 -10.93 3.05 -7.42
C HIS A 139 -11.28 2.86 -8.89
N TYR A 140 -11.41 1.60 -9.34
CA TYR A 140 -11.87 1.29 -10.70
C TYR A 140 -13.29 1.82 -10.94
N LYS A 141 -14.25 1.49 -10.06
CA LYS A 141 -15.65 1.94 -10.18
C LYS A 141 -15.81 3.45 -10.14
N TYR A 142 -14.99 4.15 -9.33
CA TYR A 142 -14.95 5.61 -9.33
C TYR A 142 -14.57 6.16 -10.71
N ALA A 143 -13.54 5.59 -11.34
CA ALA A 143 -13.13 6.01 -12.69
C ALA A 143 -14.19 5.66 -13.75
N GLN A 144 -14.94 4.55 -13.59
CA GLN A 144 -16.07 4.22 -14.46
C GLN A 144 -17.23 5.22 -14.34
N GLU A 145 -17.57 5.62 -13.11
CA GLU A 145 -18.60 6.64 -12.86
C GLU A 145 -18.15 8.02 -13.35
N ASN A 146 -16.87 8.35 -13.13
CA ASN A 146 -16.24 9.63 -13.50
C ASN A 146 -17.10 10.85 -13.08
N PRO A 147 -17.39 11.02 -11.77
CA PRO A 147 -18.33 12.05 -11.31
C PRO A 147 -17.88 13.49 -11.63
N LYS A 148 -16.57 13.70 -11.86
CA LYS A 148 -15.99 14.98 -12.26
C LYS A 148 -15.87 15.17 -13.77
N ASN A 149 -16.30 14.19 -14.58
CA ASN A 149 -16.26 14.21 -16.03
C ASN A 149 -14.86 14.49 -16.62
N TYR A 150 -13.79 13.98 -16.00
CA TYR A 150 -12.44 14.13 -16.52
C TYR A 150 -12.26 13.33 -17.82
N LYS A 151 -11.55 13.93 -18.78
CA LYS A 151 -11.31 13.32 -20.08
C LYS A 151 -10.59 11.97 -19.96
N GLY A 152 -11.18 10.95 -20.58
CA GLY A 152 -10.59 9.63 -20.75
C GLY A 152 -10.85 8.64 -19.62
N TYR A 153 -11.23 9.09 -18.42
CA TYR A 153 -11.55 8.21 -17.29
C TYR A 153 -12.63 7.20 -17.68
N GLY A 154 -12.46 5.96 -17.23
CA GLY A 154 -13.41 4.86 -17.49
C GLY A 154 -12.76 3.50 -17.38
N ASP A 155 -13.37 2.49 -18.00
CA ASP A 155 -12.93 1.08 -17.95
C ASP A 155 -11.47 0.87 -18.38
N SER A 156 -10.96 1.72 -19.27
CA SER A 156 -9.61 1.59 -19.84
C SER A 156 -8.60 2.60 -19.28
N LEU A 157 -9.04 3.52 -18.41
CA LEU A 157 -8.19 4.55 -17.82
C LEU A 157 -8.66 4.86 -16.40
N TRP A 158 -7.95 4.31 -15.43
CA TRP A 158 -8.30 4.40 -14.02
C TRP A 158 -7.04 4.37 -13.16
N GLY A 159 -7.19 4.60 -11.86
CA GLY A 159 -6.09 4.48 -10.90
C GLY A 159 -5.64 5.83 -10.37
N LEU A 160 -6.09 6.11 -9.15
CA LEU A 160 -5.74 7.30 -8.39
C LEU A 160 -4.82 6.89 -7.23
N THR A 161 -3.64 7.49 -7.15
CA THR A 161 -2.74 7.30 -6.03
C THR A 161 -1.85 8.52 -5.83
N SER A 162 -1.14 8.59 -4.71
CA SER A 162 -0.13 9.61 -4.47
C SER A 162 0.95 9.57 -5.55
N SER A 163 1.17 10.70 -6.23
CA SER A 163 2.10 10.82 -7.36
C SER A 163 2.36 12.29 -7.71
N TYR A 164 3.21 12.55 -8.71
CA TYR A 164 3.28 13.87 -9.32
C TYR A 164 1.89 14.33 -9.80
N SER A 165 1.65 15.63 -9.66
CA SER A 165 0.41 16.28 -10.07
C SER A 165 0.71 17.57 -10.81
N ILE A 166 -0.31 18.13 -11.47
CA ILE A 166 -0.21 19.36 -12.28
C ILE A 166 0.44 20.50 -11.46
N LYS A 167 0.16 20.55 -10.15
CA LYS A 167 0.72 21.53 -9.20
C LYS A 167 1.64 20.88 -8.16
N GLY A 168 2.58 20.03 -8.60
CA GLY A 168 3.60 19.44 -7.73
C GLY A 168 3.35 17.97 -7.44
N TYR A 169 2.87 17.64 -6.25
CA TYR A 169 2.60 16.27 -5.79
C TYR A 169 1.30 16.26 -4.98
N ALA A 170 0.49 15.21 -5.12
CA ALA A 170 -0.78 15.11 -4.39
C ALA A 170 -1.16 13.65 -4.09
N GLY A 171 -1.88 13.43 -2.99
CA GLY A 171 -2.41 12.13 -2.60
C GLY A 171 -3.71 11.78 -3.30
N HIS A 172 -3.68 11.59 -4.63
CA HIS A 172 -4.88 11.37 -5.44
C HIS A 172 -5.64 10.12 -4.98
N ARG A 173 -6.95 10.27 -4.87
CA ARG A 173 -7.92 9.25 -4.44
C ARG A 173 -9.33 9.73 -4.80
N PRO A 174 -10.39 8.89 -4.73
CA PRO A 174 -11.75 9.24 -5.15
C PRO A 174 -12.30 10.60 -4.68
N ASP A 175 -12.10 10.98 -3.41
CA ASP A 175 -12.54 12.29 -2.90
C ASP A 175 -11.57 13.44 -3.25
N MET A 176 -10.29 13.16 -3.42
CA MET A 176 -9.22 14.08 -3.85
C MET A 176 -8.76 13.82 -5.30
N ASP A 177 -9.71 13.70 -6.23
CA ASP A 177 -9.42 13.55 -7.65
C ASP A 177 -9.12 14.91 -8.32
N LEU A 178 -7.94 15.02 -8.93
CA LEU A 178 -7.45 16.22 -9.61
C LEU A 178 -7.35 16.03 -11.13
N GLY A 179 -7.95 14.98 -11.69
CA GLY A 179 -7.87 14.66 -13.12
C GLY A 179 -6.56 14.00 -13.52
N VAL A 180 -5.80 13.49 -12.55
CA VAL A 180 -4.48 12.89 -12.73
C VAL A 180 -4.54 11.38 -12.52
N ILE A 181 -4.16 10.64 -13.55
CA ILE A 181 -4.04 9.18 -13.53
C ILE A 181 -2.59 8.81 -13.30
N SER A 182 -2.38 7.81 -12.44
CA SER A 182 -1.05 7.32 -12.05
C SER A 182 -0.95 5.83 -12.36
N PRO A 183 -0.17 5.41 -13.38
CA PRO A 183 -0.15 4.03 -13.86
C PRO A 183 0.12 2.98 -12.79
N THR A 184 0.95 3.29 -11.79
CA THR A 184 1.21 2.36 -10.68
C THR A 184 -0.05 1.96 -9.93
N ALA A 185 -1.09 2.80 -9.85
CA ALA A 185 -2.30 2.49 -9.12
C ALA A 185 -2.99 1.24 -9.69
N ALA A 186 -3.22 1.22 -11.00
CA ALA A 186 -3.82 0.08 -11.67
C ALA A 186 -2.83 -1.07 -11.86
N PHE A 187 -1.60 -0.79 -12.31
CA PHE A 187 -0.64 -1.85 -12.63
C PHE A 187 -0.21 -2.61 -11.37
N SER A 188 -0.03 -1.94 -10.23
CA SER A 188 0.27 -2.63 -8.98
C SER A 188 -0.94 -3.34 -8.37
N SER A 189 -2.14 -3.15 -8.95
CA SER A 189 -3.36 -3.86 -8.60
C SER A 189 -3.62 -5.11 -9.46
N PHE A 190 -2.66 -5.55 -10.27
CA PHE A 190 -2.77 -6.76 -11.11
C PHE A 190 -3.26 -8.01 -10.33
N PRO A 191 -2.75 -8.32 -9.12
CA PRO A 191 -3.24 -9.47 -8.38
C PRO A 191 -4.70 -9.35 -7.94
N TYR A 192 -5.22 -8.13 -7.79
CA TYR A 192 -6.54 -7.86 -7.23
C TYR A 192 -7.62 -7.68 -8.30
N THR A 193 -7.25 -7.06 -9.42
CA THR A 193 -8.13 -6.65 -10.53
C THR A 193 -7.46 -6.96 -11.89
N PRO A 194 -7.13 -8.23 -12.18
CA PRO A 194 -6.25 -8.56 -13.31
C PRO A 194 -6.84 -8.20 -14.67
N LYS A 195 -8.17 -8.25 -14.83
CA LYS A 195 -8.83 -7.93 -16.10
C LYS A 195 -8.78 -6.42 -16.36
N GLU A 196 -9.15 -5.64 -15.37
CA GLU A 196 -9.20 -4.18 -15.39
C GLU A 196 -7.79 -3.57 -15.51
N SER A 197 -6.82 -4.14 -14.79
CA SER A 197 -5.41 -3.74 -14.86
C SER A 197 -4.81 -4.06 -16.23
N MET A 198 -5.12 -5.23 -16.80
CA MET A 198 -4.69 -5.59 -18.16
C MET A 198 -5.31 -4.68 -19.22
N GLN A 199 -6.58 -4.30 -19.06
CA GLN A 199 -7.25 -3.38 -19.98
C GLN A 199 -6.58 -2.01 -20.00
N MET A 200 -6.26 -1.44 -18.84
CA MET A 200 -5.51 -0.19 -18.77
C MET A 200 -4.08 -0.34 -19.33
N LEU A 201 -3.41 -1.45 -19.04
CA LEU A 201 -2.06 -1.70 -19.58
C LEU A 201 -2.07 -1.69 -21.10
N ARG A 202 -3.02 -2.41 -21.73
CA ARG A 202 -3.18 -2.38 -23.19
C ARG A 202 -3.52 -1.00 -23.69
N TYR A 203 -4.46 -0.30 -23.06
CA TYR A 203 -4.79 1.07 -23.45
C TYR A 203 -3.57 1.98 -23.44
N MET A 204 -2.76 1.94 -22.38
CA MET A 204 -1.55 2.75 -22.31
C MET A 204 -0.55 2.39 -23.40
N TYR A 205 -0.21 1.11 -23.57
CA TYR A 205 0.83 0.70 -24.52
C TYR A 205 0.37 0.71 -25.99
N GLU A 206 -0.94 0.64 -26.27
CA GLU A 206 -1.47 0.62 -27.64
C GLU A 206 -2.05 1.97 -28.09
N LYS A 207 -2.48 2.84 -27.15
CA LYS A 207 -3.17 4.11 -27.46
C LYS A 207 -2.50 5.35 -26.86
N GLN A 208 -1.62 5.18 -25.87
CA GLN A 208 -0.92 6.28 -25.19
C GLN A 208 0.59 5.99 -25.07
N ASP A 209 1.18 5.41 -26.10
CA ASP A 209 2.59 4.99 -26.13
C ASP A 209 3.57 6.13 -25.83
N SER A 210 3.22 7.38 -26.16
CA SER A 210 3.98 8.58 -25.79
C SER A 210 4.17 8.78 -24.27
N LEU A 211 3.33 8.16 -23.44
CA LEU A 211 3.44 8.18 -21.97
C LEU A 211 4.35 7.05 -21.43
N ILE A 212 4.89 6.22 -22.32
CA ILE A 212 5.83 5.14 -21.99
C ILE A 212 7.24 5.59 -22.37
N GLY A 213 8.09 5.76 -21.36
CA GLY A 213 9.50 6.07 -21.57
C GLY A 213 10.42 4.87 -21.36
N LYS A 214 11.71 5.15 -21.22
CA LYS A 214 12.77 4.14 -21.10
C LYS A 214 12.57 3.13 -19.96
N TYR A 215 11.94 3.55 -18.86
CA TYR A 215 11.77 2.73 -17.65
C TYR A 215 10.31 2.29 -17.44
N GLY A 216 9.52 2.26 -18.51
CA GLY A 216 8.08 1.99 -18.45
C GLY A 216 7.25 3.28 -18.44
N PRO A 217 6.00 3.23 -17.94
CA PRO A 217 5.13 4.40 -17.91
C PRO A 217 5.74 5.51 -17.05
N TYR A 218 5.55 6.76 -17.45
CA TYR A 218 5.84 7.90 -16.57
C TYR A 218 4.88 7.92 -15.37
N ASP A 219 5.30 8.65 -14.33
CA ASP A 219 4.70 8.67 -13.00
C ASP A 219 3.18 8.94 -13.00
N ALA A 220 2.77 9.97 -13.74
CA ALA A 220 1.41 10.46 -13.77
C ALA A 220 1.14 11.35 -14.98
N PHE A 221 -0.13 11.47 -15.35
CA PHE A 221 -0.60 12.32 -16.46
C PHE A 221 -2.05 12.76 -16.28
N SER A 222 -2.44 13.86 -16.93
CA SER A 222 -3.82 14.32 -17.10
C SER A 222 -4.11 14.49 -18.60
N LEU A 223 -5.06 13.72 -19.13
CA LEU A 223 -5.52 13.91 -20.51
C LEU A 223 -6.40 15.16 -20.67
N GLN A 224 -7.05 15.59 -19.59
CA GLN A 224 -7.87 16.80 -19.54
C GLN A 224 -6.99 18.03 -19.76
N ASP A 225 -5.89 18.11 -19.01
CA ASP A 225 -4.98 19.26 -18.99
C ASP A 225 -3.83 19.13 -19.98
N HIS A 226 -3.79 18.03 -20.76
CA HIS A 226 -2.71 17.70 -21.69
C HIS A 226 -1.33 17.73 -20.99
N TRP A 227 -1.29 17.16 -19.79
CA TRP A 227 -0.15 17.26 -18.89
C TRP A 227 0.45 15.89 -18.60
N TYR A 228 1.77 15.80 -18.64
CA TYR A 228 2.56 14.74 -18.04
C TYR A 228 3.97 15.27 -17.81
N LEU A 229 4.74 14.61 -16.95
CA LEU A 229 6.17 14.86 -16.83
C LEU A 229 6.92 13.58 -17.23
N PRO A 230 7.98 13.65 -18.05
CA PRO A 230 8.81 12.50 -18.37
C PRO A 230 9.72 12.14 -17.18
N ARG A 231 9.10 11.82 -16.04
CA ARG A 231 9.72 11.55 -14.74
C ARG A 231 9.18 10.25 -14.17
N TYR A 232 9.94 9.70 -13.23
CA TYR A 232 9.66 8.46 -12.54
C TYR A 232 9.92 8.65 -11.06
N LEU A 233 9.09 8.05 -10.20
CA LEU A 233 9.38 7.86 -8.79
C LEU A 233 9.66 6.39 -8.50
N ALA A 234 10.67 6.12 -7.67
CA ALA A 234 11.02 4.75 -7.31
C ALA A 234 9.87 4.02 -6.60
N ILE A 235 9.11 4.74 -5.77
CA ILE A 235 7.99 4.21 -4.99
C ILE A 235 6.76 3.89 -5.85
N ASP A 236 6.69 4.46 -7.06
CA ASP A 236 5.63 4.17 -8.04
C ASP A 236 6.10 3.15 -9.08
N GLN A 237 7.37 3.21 -9.51
CA GLN A 237 7.91 2.21 -10.42
C GLN A 237 8.17 0.85 -9.76
N GLY A 238 8.56 0.82 -8.49
CA GLY A 238 8.95 -0.41 -7.79
C GLY A 238 7.82 -1.44 -7.63
N PRO A 239 6.62 -1.02 -7.16
CA PRO A 239 5.48 -1.91 -7.00
C PRO A 239 4.99 -2.55 -8.31
N ILE A 240 5.11 -1.88 -9.46
CA ILE A 240 4.60 -2.37 -10.75
C ILE A 240 5.15 -3.76 -11.11
N PRO A 241 6.46 -3.97 -11.32
CA PRO A 241 7.00 -5.27 -11.67
C PRO A 241 6.84 -6.29 -10.54
N VAL A 242 6.92 -5.87 -9.27
CA VAL A 242 6.77 -6.76 -8.12
C VAL A 242 5.36 -7.36 -8.07
N MET A 243 4.32 -6.53 -8.20
CA MET A 243 2.94 -6.97 -8.15
C MET A 243 2.52 -7.73 -9.41
N ILE A 244 3.06 -7.37 -10.59
CA ILE A 244 2.90 -8.18 -11.80
C ILE A 244 3.52 -9.57 -11.60
N GLU A 245 4.71 -9.67 -11.00
CA GLU A 245 5.35 -10.96 -10.76
C GLU A 245 4.61 -11.78 -9.68
N ASN A 246 4.11 -11.13 -8.64
CA ASN A 246 3.24 -11.78 -7.66
C ASN A 246 1.94 -12.29 -8.29
N TYR A 247 1.34 -11.55 -9.22
CA TYR A 247 0.20 -12.02 -10.00
C TYR A 247 0.54 -13.25 -10.87
N ARG A 248 1.69 -13.22 -11.56
CA ARG A 248 2.10 -14.29 -12.49
C ARG A 248 2.51 -15.58 -11.80
N SER A 249 3.30 -15.47 -10.74
CA SER A 249 3.96 -16.63 -10.10
C SER A 249 3.91 -16.63 -8.57
N GLY A 250 3.57 -15.51 -7.95
CA GLY A 250 3.59 -15.33 -6.50
C GLY A 250 5.00 -15.31 -5.91
N LEU A 251 6.03 -14.98 -6.70
CA LEU A 251 7.44 -15.14 -6.29
C LEU A 251 7.78 -14.40 -5.00
N LEU A 252 7.50 -13.10 -4.90
CA LEU A 252 7.93 -12.29 -3.75
C LEU A 252 7.10 -12.65 -2.51
N TRP A 253 5.82 -12.94 -2.69
CA TRP A 253 4.96 -13.52 -1.66
C TRP A 253 5.52 -14.83 -1.10
N LYS A 254 5.90 -15.78 -1.96
CA LYS A 254 6.48 -17.05 -1.53
C LYS A 254 7.80 -16.87 -0.79
N LEU A 255 8.65 -15.96 -1.25
CA LEU A 255 9.95 -15.70 -0.64
C LEU A 255 9.81 -15.08 0.76
N PHE A 256 8.98 -14.05 0.89
CA PHE A 256 8.76 -13.35 2.16
C PHE A 256 8.03 -14.23 3.17
N MET A 257 6.93 -14.88 2.77
CA MET A 257 6.12 -15.73 3.66
C MET A 257 6.81 -17.04 4.08
N ARG A 258 7.93 -17.42 3.44
CA ARG A 258 8.76 -18.56 3.88
C ARG A 258 9.63 -18.21 5.09
N ASN A 259 9.87 -16.93 5.36
CA ASN A 259 10.72 -16.49 6.46
C ASN A 259 10.08 -16.84 7.83
N GLN A 260 10.84 -17.51 8.69
CA GLN A 260 10.34 -17.97 9.99
C GLN A 260 10.11 -16.84 10.98
N ASP A 261 10.87 -15.75 10.90
CA ASP A 261 10.70 -14.57 11.75
C ASP A 261 9.38 -13.89 11.43
N VAL A 262 9.07 -13.74 10.12
CA VAL A 262 7.78 -13.22 9.65
C VAL A 262 6.61 -14.06 10.18
N LYS A 263 6.69 -15.39 10.05
CA LYS A 263 5.65 -16.30 10.57
C LYS A 263 5.44 -16.14 12.07
N ARG A 264 6.53 -16.10 12.87
CA ARG A 264 6.44 -15.85 14.32
C ARG A 264 5.83 -14.49 14.64
N GLY A 265 6.14 -13.45 13.86
CA GLY A 265 5.52 -12.13 13.99
C GLY A 265 4.02 -12.16 13.72
N LEU A 266 3.60 -12.81 12.64
CA LEU A 266 2.18 -12.99 12.30
C LEU A 266 1.45 -13.78 13.39
N ASP A 267 2.01 -14.91 13.85
CA ASP A 267 1.44 -15.70 14.94
C ASP A 267 1.30 -14.87 16.23
N LYS A 268 2.33 -14.09 16.56
CA LYS A 268 2.34 -13.19 17.74
C LYS A 268 1.24 -12.13 17.68
N LEU A 269 0.96 -11.61 16.49
CA LEU A 269 -0.10 -10.62 16.26
C LEU A 269 -1.50 -11.27 16.12
N GLY A 270 -1.58 -12.60 16.05
CA GLY A 270 -2.84 -13.34 15.94
C GLY A 270 -3.38 -13.42 14.50
N PHE A 271 -2.49 -13.35 13.51
CA PHE A 271 -2.86 -13.57 12.11
C PHE A 271 -2.99 -15.07 11.80
N THR A 272 -3.87 -15.38 10.86
CA THR A 272 -3.92 -16.63 10.12
C THR A 272 -3.46 -16.40 8.69
N TYR A 273 -2.79 -17.38 8.10
CA TYR A 273 -2.24 -17.32 6.74
C TYR A 273 -2.14 -18.74 6.14
N GLU A 274 -2.18 -18.83 4.81
CA GLU A 274 -2.07 -20.08 4.04
C GLU A 274 -0.69 -20.25 3.37
#